data_AF-A0A7V4EIA3-F1
#
_entry.id   AF-A0A7V4EIA3-F1
#
_cell.length_a   1.000
_cell.length_b   1.000
_cell.length_c   1.000
_cell.angle_alpha   90.00
_cell.angle_beta   90.00
_cell.angle_gamma   90.00
#
_symmetry.space_group_name_H-M   'P 1'
#
loop_
_entity.id
_entity.type
_entity.pdbx_description
1 polymer ?
#
loop_
_entity_poly.entity_id
_entity_poly.type
_entity_poly.pdbx_seq_one_letter_code
_entity_poly.pdbx_strand_id
1 'polypeptide(L)'
;MKRLLAAALILLAASASFAAETITQWTFEGDTTAPAVALVGSPSITLAPGITATFAGGYPGAPTGTFGRGYNTIPFAGLTLPITPTNPAPKTRWIEFYAPTTGYMDIKVSYAHRFSNTAPNTAVFQYNTGSGWVDFATYTATAGDTWFPQEFDLSAIAAVNDNPSFAFRVAASVDPVAGEYLPSRSTSTLGNSGTWRFDDVTVTGTVIPEPGSMAALGVGLVSLFGVIRRRSA
;
A
#
# COMPACT_ATOMS: atom_id res chain seq x y z
N MET A 1 12.17 47.93 -8.59
CA MET A 1 10.97 47.09 -8.86
C MET A 1 11.27 45.89 -9.78
N LYS A 2 11.77 46.06 -11.01
CA LYS A 2 12.09 44.94 -11.94
C LYS A 2 13.08 43.89 -11.38
N ARG A 3 14.05 44.30 -10.54
CA ARG A 3 15.04 43.40 -9.91
C ARG A 3 14.51 42.63 -8.69
N LEU A 4 13.49 43.15 -8.02
CA LEU A 4 12.80 42.46 -6.91
C LEU A 4 11.82 41.40 -7.45
N LEU A 5 11.20 41.65 -8.61
CA LEU A 5 10.41 40.64 -9.33
C LEU A 5 11.26 39.46 -9.81
N ALA A 6 12.50 39.69 -10.28
CA ALA A 6 13.39 38.61 -10.72
C ALA A 6 13.87 37.70 -9.58
N ALA A 7 14.10 38.27 -8.38
CA ALA A 7 14.44 37.48 -7.19
C ALA A 7 13.23 36.69 -6.66
N ALA A 8 12.02 37.26 -6.71
CA ALA A 8 10.78 36.57 -6.36
C ALA A 8 10.46 35.42 -7.33
N LEU A 9 10.78 35.56 -8.63
CA LEU A 9 10.55 34.50 -9.63
C LEU A 9 11.49 33.29 -9.50
N ILE A 10 12.70 33.49 -8.95
CA ILE A 10 13.69 32.40 -8.75
C ILE A 10 13.47 31.68 -7.40
N LEU A 11 13.02 32.38 -6.35
CA LEU A 11 12.56 31.72 -5.12
C LEU A 11 11.30 30.88 -5.33
N LEU A 12 10.45 31.24 -6.31
CA LEU A 12 9.29 30.44 -6.72
C LEU A 12 9.66 29.19 -7.54
N ALA A 13 10.91 29.09 -8.03
CA ALA A 13 11.41 27.95 -8.80
C ALA A 13 12.12 26.87 -7.93
N ALA A 14 12.30 27.13 -6.64
CA ALA A 14 12.96 26.21 -5.70
C ALA A 14 11.98 25.37 -4.86
N SER A 15 10.67 25.54 -5.03
CA SER A 15 9.70 24.54 -4.61
C SER A 15 9.75 23.38 -5.59
N ALA A 16 10.74 22.50 -5.45
CA ALA A 16 10.63 21.16 -5.96
C ALA A 16 9.40 20.55 -5.27
N SER A 17 8.28 20.51 -5.98
CA SER A 17 7.18 19.65 -5.59
C SER A 17 7.73 18.23 -5.68
N PHE A 18 8.15 17.65 -4.57
CA PHE A 18 8.53 16.25 -4.54
C PHE A 18 7.25 15.46 -4.79
N ALA A 19 7.09 14.96 -6.01
CA ALA A 19 5.98 14.07 -6.34
C ALA A 19 6.18 12.74 -5.60
N ALA A 20 5.08 12.09 -5.23
CA ALA A 20 5.16 10.75 -4.69
C ALA A 20 5.76 9.78 -5.72
N GLU A 21 6.74 9.00 -5.29
CA GLU A 21 7.41 7.96 -6.07
C GLU A 21 6.89 6.59 -5.63
N THR A 22 6.86 5.64 -6.56
CA THR A 22 6.57 4.24 -6.25
C THR A 22 7.80 3.58 -5.62
N ILE A 23 7.73 3.31 -4.32
CA ILE A 23 8.80 2.70 -3.53
C ILE A 23 8.87 1.20 -3.82
N THR A 24 7.72 0.53 -3.78
CA THR A 24 7.58 -0.90 -4.04
C THR A 24 6.29 -1.16 -4.79
N GLN A 25 6.33 -2.06 -5.78
CA GLN A 25 5.12 -2.49 -6.48
C GLN A 25 5.17 -3.97 -6.86
N TRP A 26 4.07 -4.67 -6.63
CA TRP A 26 3.79 -5.99 -7.19
C TRP A 26 2.61 -5.91 -8.14
N THR A 27 2.88 -6.12 -9.42
CA THR A 27 1.86 -6.24 -10.48
C THR A 27 1.48 -7.68 -10.76
N PHE A 28 2.23 -8.64 -10.20
CA PHE A 28 2.07 -10.10 -10.41
C PHE A 28 2.11 -10.59 -11.87
N GLU A 29 2.40 -9.70 -12.82
CA GLU A 29 2.51 -10.02 -14.24
C GLU A 29 3.60 -11.07 -14.49
N GLY A 30 3.26 -12.06 -15.31
CA GLY A 30 4.13 -13.22 -15.55
C GLY A 30 4.12 -14.25 -14.42
N ASP A 31 3.08 -14.27 -13.58
CA ASP A 31 2.89 -15.26 -12.50
C ASP A 31 4.04 -15.27 -11.50
N THR A 32 4.46 -14.08 -11.07
CA THR A 32 5.59 -13.89 -10.16
C THR A 32 5.20 -13.13 -8.89
N THR A 33 5.89 -13.43 -7.80
CA THR A 33 5.84 -12.63 -6.56
C THR A 33 7.04 -11.70 -6.41
N ALA A 34 7.94 -11.69 -7.40
CA ALA A 34 8.97 -10.67 -7.47
C ALA A 34 8.33 -9.30 -7.68
N PRO A 35 8.75 -8.28 -6.94
CA PRO A 35 8.26 -6.92 -7.14
C PRO A 35 8.69 -6.40 -8.54
N ALA A 36 7.79 -5.72 -9.23
CA ALA A 36 8.09 -4.98 -10.46
C ALA A 36 8.90 -3.70 -10.18
N VAL A 37 8.69 -3.10 -9.00
CA VAL A 37 9.47 -1.97 -8.48
C VAL A 37 9.91 -2.29 -7.06
N ALA A 38 11.19 -2.08 -6.75
CA ALA A 38 11.75 -2.26 -5.41
C ALA A 38 12.94 -1.30 -5.21
N LEU A 39 12.65 -0.06 -4.80
CA LEU A 39 13.68 0.97 -4.61
C LEU A 39 14.42 0.82 -3.28
N VAL A 40 13.82 0.13 -2.29
CA VAL A 40 14.36 0.01 -0.94
C VAL A 40 14.33 -1.45 -0.48
N GLY A 41 15.47 -1.92 0.02
CA GLY A 41 15.59 -3.22 0.67
C GLY A 41 15.32 -4.40 -0.26
N SER A 42 14.68 -5.44 0.29
CA SER A 42 14.28 -6.65 -0.45
C SER A 42 12.84 -6.98 -0.08
N PRO A 43 11.87 -6.26 -0.67
CA PRO A 43 10.48 -6.42 -0.32
C PRO A 43 9.98 -7.82 -0.69
N SER A 44 9.06 -8.35 0.10
CA SER A 44 8.61 -9.74 -0.01
C SER A 44 7.16 -9.91 0.41
N ILE A 45 6.58 -11.06 0.01
CA ILE A 45 5.21 -11.45 0.36
C ILE A 45 5.28 -12.69 1.25
N THR A 46 4.56 -12.65 2.36
CA THR A 46 4.40 -13.79 3.27
C THR A 46 2.93 -14.10 3.47
N LEU A 47 2.59 -15.39 3.57
CA LEU A 47 1.22 -15.85 3.81
C LEU A 47 1.12 -16.41 5.23
N ALA A 48 -0.02 -16.17 5.88
CA ALA A 48 -0.32 -16.84 7.14
C ALA A 48 -0.29 -18.37 6.97
N PRO A 49 0.07 -19.14 8.02
CA PRO A 49 0.10 -20.60 7.94
C PRO A 49 -1.18 -21.21 7.37
N GLY A 50 -1.00 -22.14 6.43
CA GLY A 50 -2.11 -22.84 5.76
C GLY A 50 -2.83 -22.03 4.67
N ILE A 51 -2.43 -20.78 4.39
CA ILE A 51 -2.83 -20.09 3.16
C ILE A 51 -1.87 -20.51 2.04
N THR A 52 -2.42 -20.84 0.89
CA THR A 52 -1.70 -21.09 -0.36
C THR A 52 -2.08 -20.02 -1.39
N ALA A 53 -1.28 -19.92 -2.45
CA ALA A 53 -1.52 -18.99 -3.52
C ALA A 53 -1.34 -19.62 -4.90
N THR A 54 -2.07 -19.05 -5.85
CA THR A 54 -1.95 -19.26 -7.29
C THR A 54 -2.04 -17.91 -7.99
N PHE A 55 -1.93 -17.91 -9.31
CA PHE A 55 -2.21 -16.73 -10.13
C PHE A 55 -3.47 -16.94 -10.95
N ALA A 56 -4.22 -15.87 -11.17
CA ALA A 56 -5.45 -15.87 -11.96
C ALA A 56 -5.64 -14.50 -12.62
N GLY A 57 -6.73 -14.32 -13.37
CA GLY A 57 -7.04 -13.03 -14.01
C GLY A 57 -7.04 -11.89 -12.99
N GLY A 58 -6.26 -10.85 -13.32
CA GLY A 58 -5.99 -9.67 -12.53
C GLY A 58 -7.04 -8.56 -12.68
N TYR A 59 -6.72 -7.41 -12.10
CA TYR A 59 -7.49 -6.19 -12.15
C TYR A 59 -7.51 -5.64 -13.58
N PRO A 60 -8.69 -5.35 -14.16
CA PRO A 60 -8.76 -4.84 -15.52
C PRO A 60 -8.22 -3.40 -15.61
N GLY A 61 -7.08 -3.20 -16.31
CA GLY A 61 -6.37 -1.91 -16.33
C GLY A 61 -5.55 -1.53 -17.58
N ALA A 62 -5.66 -2.23 -18.71
CA ALA A 62 -5.00 -1.83 -19.99
C ALA A 62 -5.98 -1.87 -21.19
N PRO A 63 -5.77 -1.08 -22.27
CA PRO A 63 -6.72 -0.94 -23.40
C PRO A 63 -6.83 -2.17 -24.30
N THR A 64 -6.14 -3.26 -23.96
CA THR A 64 -6.17 -4.53 -24.67
C THR A 64 -6.84 -5.53 -23.74
N GLY A 65 -7.98 -6.10 -24.15
CA GLY A 65 -8.85 -7.00 -23.36
C GLY A 65 -8.25 -8.32 -22.87
N THR A 66 -6.98 -8.33 -22.48
CA THR A 66 -6.32 -9.33 -21.66
C THR A 66 -6.34 -8.83 -20.23
N PHE A 67 -7.00 -9.55 -19.33
CA PHE A 67 -6.84 -9.30 -17.89
C PHE A 67 -5.37 -9.55 -17.54
N GLY A 68 -4.78 -8.67 -16.74
CA GLY A 68 -3.46 -8.88 -16.14
C GLY A 68 -3.42 -10.12 -15.25
N ARG A 69 -2.41 -10.25 -14.41
CA ARG A 69 -2.28 -11.36 -13.46
C ARG A 69 -2.46 -10.85 -12.05
N GLY A 70 -3.33 -11.50 -11.29
CA GLY A 70 -3.56 -11.19 -9.87
C GLY A 70 -3.16 -12.35 -8.97
N TYR A 71 -2.67 -12.03 -7.78
CA TYR A 71 -2.25 -12.99 -6.78
C TYR A 71 -3.44 -13.53 -5.99
N ASN A 72 -3.81 -14.77 -6.26
CA ASN A 72 -5.02 -15.42 -5.76
C ASN A 72 -4.69 -16.30 -4.56
N THR A 73 -5.26 -15.99 -3.40
CA THR A 73 -4.92 -16.59 -2.10
C THR A 73 -6.12 -17.24 -1.43
N ILE A 74 -5.87 -18.30 -0.68
CA ILE A 74 -6.91 -19.17 -0.10
C ILE A 74 -6.33 -20.04 1.02
N PRO A 75 -7.09 -20.40 2.07
CA PRO A 75 -8.41 -19.88 2.45
C PRO A 75 -8.36 -18.79 3.51
N PHE A 76 -9.39 -17.94 3.60
CA PHE A 76 -9.45 -16.88 4.61
C PHE A 76 -10.48 -17.10 5.73
N ALA A 77 -11.52 -17.89 5.46
CA ALA A 77 -12.60 -18.14 6.41
C ALA A 77 -12.48 -19.49 7.15
N GLY A 78 -11.34 -20.18 7.07
CA GLY A 78 -11.07 -21.43 7.82
C GLY A 78 -10.76 -22.64 6.95
N LEU A 79 -10.07 -23.62 7.53
CA LEU A 79 -9.74 -24.91 6.88
C LEU A 79 -10.74 -26.01 7.24
N THR A 80 -11.47 -25.86 8.34
CA THR A 80 -12.45 -26.82 8.87
C THR A 80 -13.83 -26.19 8.95
N LEU A 81 -14.87 -26.99 8.73
CA LEU A 81 -16.26 -26.60 8.94
C LEU A 81 -16.75 -27.08 10.32
N PRO A 82 -17.69 -26.37 10.97
CA PRO A 82 -18.29 -25.12 10.53
C PRO A 82 -17.34 -23.92 10.72
N ILE A 83 -17.52 -22.88 9.89
CA ILE A 83 -16.84 -21.60 10.04
C ILE A 83 -17.58 -20.79 11.11
N THR A 84 -16.84 -20.25 12.07
CA THR A 84 -17.36 -19.46 13.20
C THR A 84 -16.40 -18.31 13.51
N PRO A 85 -16.75 -17.35 14.39
CA PRO A 85 -15.87 -16.24 14.77
C PRO A 85 -14.59 -16.69 15.49
N THR A 86 -14.51 -17.95 15.90
CA THR A 86 -13.34 -18.55 16.57
C THR A 86 -12.68 -19.63 15.72
N ASN A 87 -13.24 -19.96 14.57
CA ASN A 87 -12.72 -20.96 13.63
C ASN A 87 -12.76 -20.43 12.18
N PRO A 88 -11.72 -19.70 11.75
CA PRO A 88 -10.54 -19.28 12.51
C PRO A 88 -10.84 -18.04 13.36
N ALA A 89 -10.02 -17.75 14.37
CA ALA A 89 -10.13 -16.48 15.09
C ALA A 89 -9.85 -15.29 14.15
N PRO A 90 -10.46 -14.11 14.36
CA PRO A 90 -10.34 -12.99 13.44
C PRO A 90 -8.89 -12.51 13.33
N LYS A 91 -8.52 -12.03 12.13
CA LYS A 91 -7.19 -11.51 11.79
C LYS A 91 -6.03 -12.51 11.88
N THR A 92 -6.31 -13.81 12.02
CA THR A 92 -5.28 -14.87 12.01
C THR A 92 -4.96 -15.39 10.61
N ARG A 93 -5.80 -15.07 9.62
CA ARG A 93 -5.61 -15.43 8.21
C ARG A 93 -5.34 -14.15 7.42
N TRP A 94 -4.12 -14.02 6.91
CA TRP A 94 -3.65 -12.78 6.31
C TRP A 94 -2.64 -13.04 5.19
N ILE A 95 -2.51 -12.04 4.31
CA ILE A 95 -1.38 -11.86 3.41
C ILE A 95 -0.59 -10.63 3.86
N GLU A 96 0.72 -10.77 3.96
CA GLU A 96 1.65 -9.74 4.42
C GLU A 96 2.59 -9.33 3.29
N PHE A 97 2.89 -8.04 3.26
CA PHE A 97 3.81 -7.38 2.35
C PHE A 97 4.84 -6.63 3.18
N TYR A 98 6.09 -7.09 3.13
CA TYR A 98 7.23 -6.36 3.65
C TYR A 98 7.70 -5.38 2.59
N ALA A 99 7.70 -4.08 2.89
CA ALA A 99 7.96 -3.01 1.92
C ALA A 99 8.68 -1.83 2.57
N PRO A 100 9.96 -1.95 2.93
CA PRO A 100 10.71 -0.89 3.61
C PRO A 100 10.57 0.49 2.99
N THR A 101 10.50 1.53 3.83
CA THR A 101 10.28 2.93 3.42
C THR A 101 11.47 3.84 3.74
N THR A 102 12.64 3.27 3.99
CA THR A 102 13.88 4.02 4.27
C THR A 102 14.15 5.08 3.21
N GLY A 103 14.35 6.32 3.64
CA GLY A 103 14.54 7.48 2.76
C GLY A 103 13.25 8.12 2.23
N TYR A 104 12.06 7.64 2.62
CA TYR A 104 10.78 8.17 2.16
C TYR A 104 9.86 8.57 3.32
N MET A 105 8.97 9.53 3.06
CA MET A 105 7.90 10.00 3.94
C MET A 105 6.56 10.07 3.19
N ASP A 106 5.49 10.49 3.87
CA ASP A 106 4.14 10.61 3.29
C ASP A 106 3.64 9.30 2.65
N ILE A 107 3.88 8.19 3.35
CA ILE A 107 3.68 6.85 2.82
C ILE A 107 2.19 6.58 2.53
N LYS A 108 1.91 6.02 1.36
CA LYS A 108 0.58 5.52 0.98
C LYS A 108 0.67 4.11 0.44
N VAL A 109 -0.37 3.32 0.67
CA VAL A 109 -0.50 1.96 0.15
C VAL A 109 -1.78 1.85 -0.65
N SER A 110 -1.70 1.28 -1.85
CA SER A 110 -2.87 0.99 -2.68
C SER A 110 -2.81 -0.42 -3.26
N TYR A 111 -3.97 -1.00 -3.54
CA TYR A 111 -4.10 -2.27 -4.26
C TYR A 111 -5.53 -2.47 -4.75
N ALA A 112 -5.71 -3.28 -5.79
CA ALA A 112 -7.02 -3.81 -6.14
C ALA A 112 -7.27 -5.12 -5.38
N HIS A 113 -8.40 -5.22 -4.68
CA HIS A 113 -8.79 -6.43 -3.94
C HIS A 113 -10.08 -7.00 -4.49
N ARG A 114 -10.07 -8.28 -4.86
CA ARG A 114 -11.26 -9.03 -5.28
C ARG A 114 -11.55 -10.18 -4.33
N PHE A 115 -12.82 -10.33 -4.01
CA PHE A 115 -13.33 -11.37 -3.14
C PHE A 115 -14.14 -12.35 -3.97
N SER A 116 -13.93 -13.67 -3.87
CA SER A 116 -14.85 -14.62 -4.51
C SER A 116 -16.20 -14.66 -3.78
N ASN A 117 -17.26 -15.14 -4.44
CA ASN A 117 -18.61 -15.18 -3.86
C ASN A 117 -18.69 -15.82 -2.46
N THR A 118 -17.88 -16.85 -2.21
CA THR A 118 -17.86 -17.63 -0.96
C THR A 118 -16.76 -17.22 0.02
N ALA A 119 -15.95 -16.20 -0.32
CA ALA A 119 -14.90 -15.66 0.53
C ALA A 119 -15.48 -14.82 1.68
N PRO A 120 -14.77 -14.70 2.82
CA PRO A 120 -15.19 -13.79 3.88
C PRO A 120 -15.18 -12.36 3.33
N ASN A 121 -16.26 -11.63 3.60
CA ASN A 121 -16.49 -10.30 3.03
C ASN A 121 -15.65 -9.19 3.70
N THR A 122 -15.11 -9.42 4.89
CA THR A 122 -14.51 -8.38 5.72
C THR A 122 -13.00 -8.54 5.85
N ALA A 123 -12.29 -7.45 5.57
CA ALA A 123 -10.85 -7.35 5.62
C ALA A 123 -10.40 -6.21 6.53
N VAL A 124 -9.28 -6.42 7.21
CA VAL A 124 -8.61 -5.43 8.06
C VAL A 124 -7.23 -5.16 7.47
N PHE A 125 -7.00 -3.91 7.07
CA PHE A 125 -5.67 -3.43 6.72
C PHE A 125 -4.92 -3.10 8.02
N GLN A 126 -3.76 -3.73 8.19
CA GLN A 126 -2.89 -3.53 9.34
C GLN A 126 -1.49 -3.14 8.87
N TYR A 127 -0.80 -2.31 9.64
CA TYR A 127 0.61 -1.97 9.39
C TYR A 127 1.47 -2.37 10.58
N ASN A 128 2.77 -2.47 10.35
CA ASN A 128 3.80 -2.74 11.35
C ASN A 128 5.03 -1.87 11.06
N THR A 129 5.59 -1.32 12.12
CA THR A 129 6.77 -0.44 12.10
C THR A 129 8.00 -1.10 12.74
N GLY A 130 7.94 -2.42 12.97
CA GLY A 130 8.93 -3.22 13.70
C GLY A 130 8.54 -3.54 15.15
N SER A 131 7.36 -3.10 15.61
CA SER A 131 6.92 -3.23 17.02
C SER A 131 5.62 -4.04 17.20
N GLY A 132 5.03 -4.55 16.11
CA GLY A 132 3.78 -5.30 16.14
C GLY A 132 2.75 -4.76 15.15
N TRP A 133 1.67 -5.52 14.98
CA TRP A 133 0.60 -5.20 14.04
C TRP A 133 -0.43 -4.24 14.65
N VAL A 134 -0.72 -3.15 13.94
CA VAL A 134 -1.72 -2.15 14.30
C VAL A 134 -2.84 -2.16 13.26
N ASP A 135 -4.10 -2.24 13.71
CA ASP A 135 -5.27 -2.07 12.85
C ASP A 135 -5.36 -0.62 12.39
N PHE A 136 -5.47 -0.39 11.08
CA PHE A 136 -5.62 0.95 10.52
C PHE A 136 -7.01 1.17 9.93
N ALA A 137 -7.53 0.19 9.18
CA ALA A 137 -8.85 0.28 8.58
C ALA A 137 -9.50 -1.09 8.44
N THR A 138 -10.81 -1.13 8.58
CA THR A 138 -11.65 -2.29 8.28
C THR A 138 -12.57 -1.94 7.12
N TYR A 139 -12.67 -2.82 6.13
CA TYR A 139 -13.56 -2.67 5.00
C TYR A 139 -14.26 -3.98 4.68
N THR A 140 -15.48 -3.86 4.15
CA THR A 140 -16.34 -4.98 3.83
C THR A 140 -16.76 -4.92 2.37
N ALA A 141 -16.52 -6.01 1.63
CA ALA A 141 -16.97 -6.17 0.26
C ALA A 141 -18.49 -6.16 0.20
N THR A 142 -19.04 -5.36 -0.73
CA THR A 142 -20.49 -5.26 -0.96
C THR A 142 -20.99 -6.27 -2.01
N ALA A 143 -20.08 -6.94 -2.71
CA ALA A 143 -20.36 -7.96 -3.70
C ALA A 143 -19.18 -8.93 -3.85
N GLY A 144 -19.50 -10.17 -4.24
CA GLY A 144 -18.52 -11.14 -4.69
C GLY A 144 -18.11 -10.91 -6.15
N ASP A 145 -16.99 -11.51 -6.53
CA ASP A 145 -16.41 -11.53 -7.86
C ASP A 145 -16.15 -10.16 -8.51
N THR A 146 -16.14 -9.11 -7.69
CA THR A 146 -15.95 -7.71 -8.04
C THR A 146 -14.61 -7.23 -7.48
N TRP A 147 -13.92 -6.36 -8.23
CA TRP A 147 -12.69 -5.72 -7.77
C TRP A 147 -13.00 -4.42 -7.03
N PHE A 148 -12.35 -4.23 -5.89
CA PHE A 148 -12.43 -3.04 -5.05
C PHE A 148 -11.02 -2.43 -4.95
N PRO A 149 -10.76 -1.31 -5.63
CA PRO A 149 -9.57 -0.51 -5.40
C PRO A 149 -9.55 0.00 -3.95
N GLN A 150 -8.42 -0.14 -3.29
CA GLN A 150 -8.17 0.33 -1.94
C GLN A 150 -6.99 1.30 -1.95
N GLU A 151 -7.09 2.34 -1.13
CA GLU A 151 -6.00 3.29 -0.86
C GLU A 151 -6.01 3.63 0.64
N PHE A 152 -4.83 3.57 1.26
CA PHE A 152 -4.61 3.89 2.66
C PHE A 152 -3.52 4.95 2.76
N ASP A 153 -3.90 6.13 3.24
CA ASP A 153 -2.98 7.24 3.47
C ASP A 153 -2.38 7.15 4.88
N LEU A 154 -1.11 6.76 4.97
CA LEU A 154 -0.38 6.63 6.23
C LEU A 154 0.50 7.85 6.51
N SER A 155 0.38 8.94 5.75
CA SER A 155 1.23 10.14 5.90
C SER A 155 1.16 10.75 7.29
N ALA A 156 0.03 10.60 8.00
CA ALA A 156 -0.13 11.05 9.38
C ALA A 156 0.61 10.17 10.42
N ILE A 157 1.17 9.01 10.02
CA ILE A 157 1.85 8.07 10.91
C ILE A 157 3.35 8.26 10.79
N ALA A 158 3.94 9.14 11.60
CA ALA A 158 5.37 9.45 11.54
C ALA A 158 6.27 8.20 11.60
N ALA A 159 5.86 7.15 12.32
CA ALA A 159 6.63 5.92 12.48
C ALA A 159 6.71 5.04 11.21
N VAL A 160 5.92 5.31 10.16
CA VAL A 160 6.07 4.60 8.87
C VAL A 160 7.05 5.30 7.93
N ASN A 161 7.43 6.54 8.22
CA ASN A 161 8.44 7.27 7.44
C ASN A 161 9.84 6.77 7.80
N ASP A 162 10.73 6.72 6.81
CA ASP A 162 12.12 6.29 6.95
C ASP A 162 12.27 4.96 7.72
N ASN A 163 11.38 4.00 7.45
CA ASN A 163 11.28 2.81 8.29
C ASN A 163 11.77 1.55 7.55
N PRO A 164 12.94 0.99 7.92
CA PRO A 164 13.47 -0.22 7.30
C PRO A 164 12.65 -1.48 7.64
N SER A 165 11.79 -1.42 8.66
CA SER A 165 10.93 -2.51 9.13
C SER A 165 9.47 -2.34 8.74
N PHE A 166 9.14 -1.39 7.85
CA PHE A 166 7.75 -1.19 7.43
C PHE A 166 7.21 -2.43 6.70
N ALA A 167 6.05 -2.89 7.17
CA ALA A 167 5.25 -3.91 6.52
C ALA A 167 3.77 -3.59 6.69
N PHE A 168 2.95 -4.11 5.79
CA PHE A 168 1.50 -4.11 5.95
C PHE A 168 0.92 -5.48 5.64
N ARG A 169 -0.28 -5.75 6.14
CA ARG A 169 -0.99 -6.99 5.83
C ARG A 169 -2.48 -6.75 5.71
N VAL A 170 -3.15 -7.64 4.99
CA VAL A 170 -4.60 -7.66 4.85
C VAL A 170 -5.11 -8.95 5.49
N ALA A 171 -5.90 -8.81 6.55
CA ALA A 171 -6.33 -9.92 7.39
C ALA A 171 -7.85 -10.09 7.36
N ALA A 172 -8.33 -11.33 7.23
CA ALA A 172 -9.75 -11.63 7.28
C ALA A 172 -10.32 -11.52 8.68
N SER A 173 -11.47 -10.88 8.80
CA SER A 173 -12.18 -10.70 10.06
C SER A 173 -13.67 -11.01 9.89
N VAL A 174 -14.35 -11.15 11.00
CA VAL A 174 -15.81 -11.16 11.05
C VAL A 174 -16.37 -9.81 10.62
N ASP A 175 -17.58 -9.84 10.06
CA ASP A 175 -18.36 -8.64 9.74
C ASP A 175 -18.58 -7.81 11.03
N PRO A 176 -18.30 -6.50 11.02
CA PRO A 176 -18.33 -5.69 12.24
C PRO A 176 -19.73 -5.46 12.80
N VAL A 177 -20.78 -5.69 11.99
CA VAL A 177 -22.18 -5.54 12.42
C VAL A 177 -22.74 -6.88 12.86
N ALA A 178 -22.55 -7.93 12.06
CA ALA A 178 -23.09 -9.25 12.36
C ALA A 178 -22.29 -10.02 13.43
N GLY A 179 -21.01 -9.70 13.62
CA GLY A 179 -20.12 -10.43 14.54
C GLY A 179 -19.72 -11.83 14.04
N GLU A 180 -20.02 -12.15 12.78
CA GLU A 180 -19.83 -13.45 12.15
C GLU A 180 -19.11 -13.30 10.81
N TYR A 181 -18.49 -14.38 10.32
CA TYR A 181 -17.99 -14.36 8.94
C TYR A 181 -19.16 -14.43 7.97
N LEU A 182 -19.27 -13.44 7.08
CA LEU A 182 -20.27 -13.41 6.02
C LEU A 182 -19.64 -13.64 4.65
N PRO A 183 -20.34 -14.31 3.72
CA PRO A 183 -19.88 -14.47 2.35
C PRO A 183 -19.92 -13.12 1.62
N SER A 184 -18.95 -12.90 0.73
CA SER A 184 -18.84 -11.66 -0.05
C SER A 184 -20.04 -11.45 -0.99
N ARG A 185 -20.70 -12.52 -1.42
CA ARG A 185 -22.02 -12.47 -2.04
C ARG A 185 -23.07 -12.93 -1.02
N SER A 186 -23.99 -12.03 -0.66
CA SER A 186 -25.01 -12.28 0.37
C SER A 186 -25.94 -13.46 0.08
N THR A 187 -26.13 -13.84 -1.19
CA THR A 187 -26.93 -15.00 -1.61
C THR A 187 -26.13 -16.31 -1.68
N SER A 188 -24.83 -16.28 -1.37
CA SER A 188 -23.95 -17.45 -1.37
C SER A 188 -23.77 -17.99 0.04
N THR A 189 -23.21 -19.19 0.15
CA THR A 189 -22.77 -19.77 1.44
C THR A 189 -21.29 -19.52 1.60
N LEU A 190 -20.88 -19.05 2.78
CA LEU A 190 -19.46 -18.93 3.12
C LEU A 190 -18.78 -20.29 2.99
N GLY A 191 -17.62 -20.34 2.33
CA GLY A 191 -16.93 -21.58 2.01
C GLY A 191 -15.44 -21.52 2.33
N ASN A 192 -14.88 -22.70 2.63
CA ASN A 192 -13.43 -22.86 2.75
C ASN A 192 -12.70 -22.71 1.41
N SER A 193 -13.42 -22.71 0.28
CA SER A 193 -12.87 -22.45 -1.06
C SER A 193 -12.91 -20.99 -1.49
N GLY A 194 -13.36 -20.09 -0.60
CA GLY A 194 -13.40 -18.66 -0.86
C GLY A 194 -11.99 -18.08 -1.03
N THR A 195 -11.77 -17.34 -2.12
CA THR A 195 -10.46 -16.75 -2.44
C THR A 195 -10.50 -15.24 -2.29
N TRP A 196 -9.37 -14.68 -1.88
CA TRP A 196 -9.07 -13.26 -2.04
C TRP A 196 -8.02 -13.11 -3.12
N ARG A 197 -8.12 -12.08 -3.94
CA ARG A 197 -7.16 -11.81 -5.01
C ARG A 197 -6.70 -10.36 -4.95
N PHE A 198 -5.39 -10.18 -5.04
CA PHE A 198 -4.75 -8.89 -4.98
C PHE A 198 -4.09 -8.59 -6.32
N ASP A 199 -4.10 -7.33 -6.70
CA ASP A 199 -3.38 -6.86 -7.87
C ASP A 199 -2.91 -5.41 -7.68
N ASP A 200 -1.89 -5.01 -8.45
CA ASP A 200 -1.26 -3.69 -8.42
C ASP A 200 -0.95 -3.19 -7.00
N VAL A 201 -0.39 -4.08 -6.16
CA VAL A 201 -0.05 -3.76 -4.78
C VAL A 201 1.12 -2.78 -4.79
N THR A 202 0.86 -1.54 -4.38
CA THR A 202 1.78 -0.41 -4.56
C THR A 202 1.97 0.33 -3.26
N VAL A 203 3.24 0.62 -2.93
CA VAL A 203 3.63 1.52 -1.84
C VAL A 203 4.28 2.74 -2.47
N THR A 204 3.79 3.92 -2.12
CA THR A 204 4.32 5.20 -2.61
C THR A 204 4.75 6.08 -1.45
N GLY A 205 5.62 7.04 -1.73
CA GLY A 205 6.01 8.08 -0.78
C GLY A 205 6.87 9.16 -1.41
N THR A 206 7.09 10.22 -0.66
CA THR A 206 7.93 11.36 -1.04
C THR A 206 9.35 11.14 -0.54
N VAL A 207 10.36 11.34 -1.39
CA VAL A 207 11.77 11.24 -0.97
C VAL A 207 12.06 12.26 0.14
N ILE A 208 12.72 11.80 1.21
CA ILE A 208 13.23 12.68 2.27
C ILE A 208 14.49 13.36 1.75
N PRO A 209 14.54 14.71 1.68
CA PRO A 209 15.72 15.41 1.19
C PRO A 209 16.93 15.13 2.09
N GLU A 210 18.02 14.66 1.50
CA GLU A 210 19.26 14.48 2.24
C GLU A 210 19.76 15.82 2.83
N PRO A 211 20.37 15.82 4.03
CA PRO A 211 20.91 17.04 4.64
C PRO A 211 21.86 17.82 3.72
N GLY A 212 22.60 17.13 2.85
CA GLY A 212 23.50 17.75 1.86
C GLY A 212 22.77 18.56 0.80
N SER A 213 21.63 18.07 0.30
CA SER A 213 20.76 18.80 -0.64
C SER A 213 20.17 20.04 -0.01
N MET A 214 19.76 19.94 1.26
CA MET A 214 19.27 21.09 2.04
C MET A 214 20.37 22.12 2.32
N ALA A 215 21.58 21.68 2.62
CA ALA A 215 22.74 22.55 2.83
C ALA A 215 23.16 23.24 1.52
N ALA A 216 23.21 22.52 0.40
CA ALA A 216 23.52 23.09 -0.91
C ALA A 216 22.48 24.13 -1.36
N LEU A 217 21.19 23.87 -1.13
CA LEU A 217 20.13 24.85 -1.33
C LEU A 217 20.35 26.09 -0.44
N GLY A 218 20.63 25.88 0.85
CA GLY A 218 20.89 26.96 1.81
C GLY A 218 22.09 27.83 1.39
N VAL A 219 23.21 27.21 1.01
CA VAL A 219 24.41 27.92 0.52
C VAL A 219 24.11 28.64 -0.79
N GLY A 220 23.39 28.02 -1.71
CA GLY A 220 22.97 28.64 -2.98
C GLY A 220 22.16 29.91 -2.76
N LEU A 221 21.18 29.87 -1.84
CA LEU A 221 20.36 31.02 -1.47
C LEU A 221 21.21 32.13 -0.82
N VAL A 222 22.05 31.80 0.17
CA VAL A 222 22.92 32.79 0.85
C VAL A 222 23.88 33.47 -0.13
N SER A 223 24.46 32.69 -1.05
CA SER A 223 25.34 33.18 -2.11
C SER A 223 24.61 34.17 -3.02
N LEU A 224 23.37 33.85 -3.40
CA LEU A 224 22.53 34.69 -4.25
C LEU A 224 22.15 36.01 -3.55
N PHE A 225 21.76 35.96 -2.27
CA PHE A 225 21.51 37.17 -1.46
C PHE A 225 22.76 38.05 -1.33
N GLY A 226 23.93 37.45 -1.15
CA GLY A 226 25.21 38.16 -1.12
C GLY A 226 25.53 38.90 -2.42
N VAL A 227 25.26 38.27 -3.57
CA VAL A 227 25.46 38.87 -4.91
C VAL A 227 24.47 40.01 -5.17
N ILE A 228 23.21 39.88 -4.75
CA ILE A 228 22.19 40.93 -4.89
C ILE A 228 22.56 42.16 -4.04
N ARG A 229 23.08 41.95 -2.83
CA ARG A 229 23.50 43.02 -1.90
C ARG A 229 24.69 43.81 -2.44
N ARG A 230 25.69 43.14 -3.01
CA ARG A 230 26.88 43.78 -3.62
C ARG A 230 26.59 44.59 -4.89
N ARG A 231 25.50 44.31 -5.60
CA ARG A 231 25.09 45.04 -6.81
C ARG A 231 24.14 46.21 -6.56
N SER A 232 23.77 46.41 -5.29
CA SER A 232 22.86 47.47 -4.84
C SER A 232 23.56 48.54 -3.99
N ALA A 233 24.86 48.36 -3.74
CA ALA A 233 25.79 49.39 -3.26
C ALA A 233 26.61 49.90 -4.45
#